data_AF-A0A7C5T6D6-F1
#
_entry.id   AF-A0A7C5T6D6-F1
#
_cell.length_a   1.000
_cell.length_b   1.000
_cell.length_c   1.000
_cell.angle_alpha   90.00
_cell.angle_beta   90.00
_cell.angle_gamma   90.00
#
_symmetry.space_group_name_H-M   'P 1'
#
loop_
_entity.id
_entity.type
_entity.pdbx_description
1 polymer ?
#
loop_
_entity_poly.entity_id
_entity_poly.type
_entity_poly.pdbx_seq_one_letter_code
_entity_poly.pdbx_strand_id
1 'polypeptide(L)'
;MDKIEIISRGERITHNWNIVLFTLLVLTGTVLFSIELMGWFAYIIGAPLSSLLGEEPVTIGTQLLRTSHRFIGFAWGALLTVYGLYLLIFRRVEMFRPLTKPLSQQIKEAKELTGHYVLGKPITPDVAQNLDRRDVLASYITLLLFAAVVLISFSGVALVFKEPLGLSPSMAGLMLLLHDVGFMFSLIFVAGHLFAVTHPVNRPLLNAMFDDGKIDLTWLKHHMPRYLARRGVK
;
A
#
# COMPACT_ATOMS: atom_id res chain seq x y z
N MET A 1 -18.62 -18.86 -20.65
CA MET A 1 -17.46 -18.87 -19.74
C MET A 1 -17.76 -17.88 -18.65
N ASP A 2 -18.08 -18.38 -17.46
CA ASP A 2 -18.66 -17.58 -16.38
C ASP A 2 -17.55 -16.86 -15.62
N LYS A 3 -17.17 -15.67 -16.10
CA LYS A 3 -16.27 -14.75 -15.38
C LYS A 3 -17.09 -13.89 -14.41
N ILE A 4 -16.60 -13.74 -13.18
CA ILE A 4 -17.26 -12.93 -12.15
C ILE A 4 -16.38 -11.73 -11.80
N GLU A 5 -16.97 -10.53 -11.79
CA GLU A 5 -16.29 -9.33 -11.29
C GLU A 5 -16.05 -9.47 -9.79
N ILE A 6 -14.78 -9.47 -9.41
CA ILE A 6 -14.36 -9.51 -8.01
C ILE A 6 -13.65 -8.23 -7.58
N ILE A 7 -13.10 -7.44 -8.52
CA ILE A 7 -12.44 -6.16 -8.27
C ILE A 7 -13.18 -5.08 -9.06
N SER A 8 -13.73 -4.10 -8.34
CA SER A 8 -14.49 -3.02 -8.96
C SER A 8 -13.59 -2.07 -9.75
N ARG A 9 -14.17 -1.38 -10.75
CA ARG A 9 -13.44 -0.34 -11.51
C ARG A 9 -12.84 0.74 -10.62
N GLY A 10 -13.55 1.18 -9.58
CA GLY A 10 -13.06 2.19 -8.63
C GLY A 10 -11.83 1.71 -7.86
N GLU A 11 -11.86 0.47 -7.37
CA GLU A 11 -10.72 -0.14 -6.66
C GLU A 11 -9.47 -0.19 -7.54
N ARG A 12 -9.60 -0.59 -8.81
CA ARG A 12 -8.47 -0.60 -9.75
C ARG A 12 -7.92 0.79 -10.05
N ILE A 13 -8.80 1.77 -10.28
CA ILE A 13 -8.37 3.15 -10.57
C ILE A 13 -7.58 3.70 -9.38
N THR A 14 -8.13 3.57 -8.17
CA THR A 14 -7.44 4.01 -6.96
C THR A 14 -6.13 3.24 -6.74
N HIS A 15 -6.11 1.94 -6.99
CA HIS A 15 -4.89 1.14 -6.89
C HIS A 15 -3.79 1.61 -7.85
N ASN A 16 -4.11 1.85 -9.12
CA ASN A 16 -3.14 2.33 -10.11
C ASN A 16 -2.59 3.72 -9.75
N TRP A 17 -3.47 4.64 -9.34
CA TRP A 17 -3.02 5.95 -8.86
C TRP A 17 -2.18 5.85 -7.59
N ASN A 18 -2.52 4.94 -6.67
CA ASN A 18 -1.72 4.67 -5.50
C ASN A 18 -0.32 4.19 -5.87
N ILE A 19 -0.18 3.27 -6.84
CA ILE A 19 1.14 2.82 -7.29
C ILE A 19 1.97 4.01 -7.77
N VAL A 20 1.44 4.83 -8.68
CA VAL A 20 2.18 5.96 -9.25
C VAL A 20 2.58 6.96 -8.17
N LEU A 21 1.61 7.44 -7.38
CA LEU A 21 1.86 8.48 -6.38
C LEU A 21 2.78 7.97 -5.26
N PHE A 22 2.55 6.75 -4.78
CA PHE A 22 3.39 6.14 -3.75
C PHE A 22 4.82 5.92 -4.26
N THR A 23 5.01 5.40 -5.48
CA THR A 23 6.36 5.25 -6.05
C THR A 23 7.08 6.60 -6.14
N LEU A 24 6.41 7.67 -6.59
CA LEU A 24 7.01 9.00 -6.64
C LEU A 24 7.35 9.54 -5.24
N LEU A 25 6.50 9.29 -4.24
CA LEU A 25 6.76 9.64 -2.85
C LEU A 25 7.97 8.88 -2.29
N VAL A 26 8.07 7.58 -2.56
CA VAL A 26 9.22 6.77 -2.16
C VAL A 26 10.50 7.30 -2.81
N LEU A 27 10.49 7.55 -4.12
CA LEU A 27 11.68 8.05 -4.82
C LEU A 27 12.15 9.41 -4.28
N THR A 28 11.22 10.37 -4.19
CA THR A 28 11.53 11.70 -3.67
C THR A 28 11.93 11.66 -2.19
N GLY A 29 11.23 10.86 -1.37
CA GLY A 29 11.49 10.71 0.06
C GLY A 29 12.81 10.02 0.35
N THR A 30 13.18 8.98 -0.42
CA THR A 30 14.44 8.25 -0.23
C THR A 30 15.65 9.17 -0.44
N VAL A 31 15.57 10.10 -1.40
CA VAL A 31 16.64 11.07 -1.64
C VAL A 31 16.80 12.05 -0.48
N LEU A 32 15.68 12.47 0.11
CA LEU A 32 15.68 13.35 1.28
C LEU A 32 16.10 12.62 2.56
N PHE A 33 15.82 11.32 2.64
CA PHE A 33 16.18 10.46 3.76
C PHE A 33 17.68 10.12 3.80
N SER A 34 18.32 9.95 2.64
CA SER A 34 19.76 9.67 2.55
C SER A 34 20.37 10.34 1.33
N ILE A 35 20.68 11.63 1.47
CA ILE A 35 21.27 12.42 0.40
C ILE A 35 22.71 11.98 0.10
N GLU A 36 23.41 11.41 1.07
CA GLU A 36 24.76 10.89 0.92
C GLU A 36 24.82 9.72 -0.06
N LEU A 37 23.78 8.88 -0.07
CA LEU A 37 23.68 7.72 -0.98
C LEU A 37 22.97 8.07 -2.29
N MET A 38 21.99 8.98 -2.23
CA MET A 38 21.08 9.29 -3.34
C MET A 38 21.34 10.65 -4.00
N GLY A 39 22.43 11.32 -3.64
CA GLY A 39 22.78 12.65 -4.15
C GLY A 39 22.93 12.71 -5.67
N TRP A 40 23.31 11.59 -6.31
CA TRP A 40 23.34 11.48 -7.77
C TRP A 40 21.96 11.70 -8.41
N PHE A 41 20.88 11.31 -7.75
CA PHE A 41 19.53 11.51 -8.26
C PHE A 41 19.12 12.99 -8.13
N ALA A 42 19.43 13.62 -7.00
CA ALA A 42 19.25 15.06 -6.85
C ALA A 42 20.08 15.84 -7.89
N TYR A 43 21.32 15.41 -8.15
CA TYR A 43 22.18 15.98 -9.19
C TYR A 43 21.53 15.92 -10.57
N ILE A 44 21.02 14.76 -11.00
CA ILE A 44 20.37 14.60 -12.32
C ILE A 44 19.18 15.55 -12.47
N ILE A 45 18.39 15.72 -11.41
CA ILE A 45 17.21 16.59 -11.43
C ILE A 45 17.60 18.08 -11.48
N GLY A 46 18.65 18.48 -10.74
CA GLY A 46 19.06 19.88 -10.64
C GLY A 46 20.01 20.37 -11.74
N ALA A 47 20.81 19.47 -12.34
CA ALA A 47 21.81 19.82 -13.34
C ALA A 47 21.26 20.65 -14.54
N PRO A 48 20.07 20.34 -15.09
CA PRO A 48 19.48 21.14 -16.18
C PRO A 48 19.21 22.61 -15.83
N LEU A 49 19.10 22.94 -14.54
CA LEU A 49 18.76 24.28 -14.06
C LEU A 49 19.93 24.98 -13.35
N SER A 50 21.03 24.26 -13.09
CA SER A 50 22.16 24.78 -12.32
C SER A 50 22.83 25.99 -12.96
N SER A 51 23.10 25.94 -14.26
CA SER A 51 23.68 27.07 -14.98
C SER A 51 22.76 28.28 -15.06
N LEU A 52 21.45 28.07 -15.10
CA LEU A 52 20.45 29.14 -15.15
C LEU A 52 20.30 29.84 -13.78
N LEU A 53 20.36 29.08 -12.69
CA LEU A 53 20.11 29.56 -11.34
C LEU A 53 21.38 29.97 -10.59
N GLY A 54 22.56 29.64 -11.10
CA GLY A 54 23.85 29.96 -10.47
C GLY A 54 24.08 29.22 -9.15
N GLU A 55 23.46 28.04 -8.99
CA GLU A 55 23.44 27.26 -7.75
C GLU A 55 23.90 25.82 -8.02
N GLU A 56 24.44 25.16 -6.98
CA GLU A 56 24.92 23.79 -7.08
C GLU A 56 23.79 22.81 -7.50
N PRO A 57 24.02 21.92 -8.48
CA PRO A 57 23.00 21.00 -9.00
C PRO A 57 22.28 20.20 -7.91
N VAL A 58 23.03 19.69 -6.92
CA VAL A 58 22.47 18.88 -5.82
C VAL A 58 21.53 19.72 -4.95
N THR A 59 21.85 20.99 -4.70
CA THR A 59 21.01 21.90 -3.91
C THR A 59 19.68 22.14 -4.62
N ILE A 60 19.72 22.49 -5.90
CA ILE A 60 18.52 22.72 -6.72
C ILE A 60 17.67 21.45 -6.76
N GLY A 61 18.28 20.31 -7.07
CA GLY A 61 17.58 19.04 -7.15
C GLY A 61 16.91 18.66 -5.84
N THR A 62 17.59 18.86 -4.71
CA THR A 62 17.03 18.60 -3.37
C THR A 62 15.81 19.47 -3.09
N GLN A 63 15.84 20.76 -3.46
CA GLN A 63 14.69 21.66 -3.27
C GLN A 63 13.51 21.30 -4.16
N LEU A 64 13.76 20.93 -5.42
CA LEU A 64 12.73 20.45 -6.35
C LEU A 64 12.09 19.16 -5.84
N LEU A 65 12.90 18.18 -5.44
CA LEU A 65 12.43 16.91 -4.89
C LEU A 65 11.63 17.12 -3.61
N ARG A 66 12.10 17.98 -2.70
CA ARG A 66 11.37 18.36 -1.47
C ARG A 66 10.01 18.99 -1.78
N THR A 67 9.97 19.93 -2.70
CA THR A 67 8.72 20.61 -3.09
C THR A 67 7.75 19.63 -3.74
N SER A 68 8.27 18.78 -4.63
CA SER A 68 7.51 17.73 -5.30
C SER A 68 6.96 16.71 -4.30
N HIS A 69 7.79 16.23 -3.37
CA HIS A 69 7.39 15.29 -2.32
C HIS A 69 6.20 15.79 -1.52
N ARG A 70 6.23 17.07 -1.10
CA ARG A 70 5.12 17.70 -0.36
C ARG A 70 3.84 17.76 -1.19
N PHE A 71 3.94 18.24 -2.43
CA PHE A 71 2.79 18.36 -3.33
C PHE A 71 2.15 16.99 -3.63
N ILE A 72 2.97 16.00 -3.98
CA ILE A 72 2.53 14.62 -4.24
C ILE A 72 1.93 14.02 -2.95
N GLY A 73 2.50 14.34 -1.78
CA GLY A 73 1.98 13.90 -0.48
C GLY A 73 0.55 14.36 -0.25
N PHE A 74 0.25 15.63 -0.56
CA PHE A 74 -1.13 16.14 -0.49
C PHE A 74 -2.05 15.47 -1.52
N ALA A 75 -1.59 15.30 -2.76
CA ALA A 75 -2.39 14.63 -3.79
C ALA A 75 -2.71 13.18 -3.42
N TRP A 76 -1.74 12.45 -2.88
CA TRP A 76 -1.90 11.09 -2.39
C TRP A 76 -2.81 11.03 -1.17
N GLY A 77 -2.64 11.94 -0.20
CA GLY A 77 -3.53 12.07 0.94
C GLY A 77 -4.98 12.30 0.52
N ALA A 78 -5.22 13.21 -0.43
CA ALA A 78 -6.56 13.47 -0.96
C ALA A 78 -7.17 12.23 -1.63
N LEU A 79 -6.40 11.49 -2.45
CA LEU A 79 -6.84 10.23 -3.05
C LEU A 79 -7.27 9.22 -1.97
N LEU A 80 -6.44 9.02 -0.95
CA LEU A 80 -6.73 8.08 0.14
C LEU A 80 -7.93 8.52 0.98
N THR A 81 -8.07 9.81 1.27
CA THR A 81 -9.23 10.35 1.99
C THR A 81 -10.52 10.12 1.21
N VAL A 82 -10.56 10.49 -0.08
CA VAL A 82 -11.76 10.32 -0.92
C VAL A 82 -12.14 8.85 -1.03
N TYR A 83 -11.16 7.97 -1.30
CA TYR A 83 -11.44 6.54 -1.40
C TYR A 83 -11.82 5.91 -0.06
N GLY A 84 -11.18 6.32 1.03
CA GLY A 84 -11.52 5.89 2.39
C GLY A 84 -12.96 6.26 2.76
N LEU A 85 -13.36 7.51 2.49
CA LEU A 85 -14.74 7.98 2.69
C LEU A 85 -15.72 7.18 1.84
N TYR A 86 -15.41 6.93 0.58
CA TYR A 86 -16.21 6.06 -0.28
C TYR A 86 -16.40 4.67 0.33
N LEU A 87 -15.33 4.01 0.80
CA LEU A 87 -15.44 2.69 1.42
C LEU A 87 -16.30 2.72 2.70
N LEU A 88 -16.18 3.77 3.52
CA LEU A 88 -16.93 3.92 4.77
C LEU A 88 -18.42 4.19 4.51
N ILE A 89 -18.75 5.20 3.68
CA ILE A 89 -20.12 5.62 3.38
C ILE A 89 -20.92 4.46 2.76
N PHE A 90 -20.31 3.73 1.83
CA PHE A 90 -20.97 2.60 1.18
C PHE A 90 -20.78 1.26 1.91
N ARG A 91 -20.21 1.26 3.12
CA ARG A 91 -19.95 0.08 3.95
C ARG A 91 -19.21 -1.06 3.20
N ARG A 92 -18.25 -0.69 2.36
CA ARG A 92 -17.44 -1.59 1.51
C ARG A 92 -16.12 -2.00 2.15
N VAL A 93 -15.95 -1.77 3.45
CA VAL A 93 -14.74 -2.16 4.21
C VAL A 93 -14.77 -3.66 4.49
N GLU A 94 -14.49 -4.47 3.47
CA GLU A 94 -14.42 -5.94 3.60
C GLU A 94 -13.03 -6.45 4.01
N MET A 95 -12.01 -5.59 3.94
CA MET A 95 -10.61 -5.96 4.16
C MET A 95 -10.31 -6.51 5.56
N PHE A 96 -11.06 -6.08 6.58
CA PHE A 96 -10.85 -6.53 7.96
C PHE A 96 -11.77 -7.69 8.37
N ARG A 97 -12.62 -8.17 7.47
CA ARG A 97 -13.57 -9.26 7.75
C ARG A 97 -12.89 -10.55 8.22
N PRO A 98 -11.73 -10.98 7.68
CA PRO A 98 -11.05 -12.18 8.18
C PRO A 98 -10.67 -12.12 9.67
N LEU A 99 -10.48 -10.92 10.21
CA LEU A 99 -10.12 -10.70 11.61
C LEU A 99 -11.27 -10.94 12.59
N THR A 100 -12.51 -11.15 12.10
CA THR A 100 -13.64 -11.54 12.97
C THR A 100 -13.60 -13.02 13.34
N LYS A 101 -12.72 -13.82 12.72
CA LYS A 101 -12.52 -15.23 13.08
C LYS A 101 -11.90 -15.33 14.48
N PRO A 102 -12.13 -16.39 15.27
CA PRO A 102 -11.39 -16.63 16.51
C PRO A 102 -9.87 -16.63 16.28
N LEU A 103 -9.09 -16.11 17.24
CA LEU A 103 -7.63 -15.97 17.09
C LEU A 103 -6.93 -17.30 16.76
N SER A 104 -7.38 -18.41 17.34
CA SER A 104 -6.86 -19.75 17.02
C SER A 104 -7.03 -20.12 15.54
N GLN A 105 -8.17 -19.76 14.93
CA GLN A 105 -8.41 -19.97 13.51
C GLN A 105 -7.57 -19.02 12.65
N GLN A 106 -7.40 -17.76 13.08
CA GLN A 106 -6.53 -16.80 12.38
C GLN A 106 -5.08 -17.30 12.34
N ILE A 107 -4.56 -17.79 13.46
CA ILE A 107 -3.20 -18.35 13.54
C ILE A 107 -3.07 -19.59 12.65
N LYS A 108 -4.07 -20.49 12.68
CA LYS A 108 -4.07 -21.69 11.84
C LYS A 108 -4.03 -21.33 10.35
N GLU A 109 -4.93 -20.45 9.91
CA GLU A 109 -4.99 -19.98 8.52
C GLU A 109 -3.70 -19.28 8.10
N ALA A 110 -3.16 -18.38 8.93
CA ALA A 110 -1.90 -17.70 8.64
C ALA A 110 -0.73 -18.68 8.48
N LYS A 111 -0.63 -19.70 9.35
CA LYS A 111 0.42 -20.73 9.28
C LYS A 111 0.30 -21.58 8.02
N GLU A 112 -0.91 -22.01 7.67
CA GLU A 112 -1.15 -22.83 6.48
C GLU A 112 -0.91 -22.05 5.20
N LEU A 113 -1.40 -20.81 5.10
CA LEU A 113 -1.16 -19.94 3.94
C LEU A 113 0.33 -19.63 3.77
N THR A 114 1.03 -19.33 4.86
CA THR A 114 2.48 -19.10 4.81
C THR A 114 3.22 -20.37 4.37
N GLY A 115 2.86 -21.53 4.92
CA GLY A 115 3.44 -22.82 4.51
C GLY A 115 3.14 -23.16 3.05
N HIS A 116 1.95 -22.80 2.57
CA HIS A 116 1.58 -22.97 1.17
C HIS A 116 2.41 -22.07 0.25
N TYR A 117 2.49 -20.77 0.55
CA TYR A 117 3.23 -19.80 -0.28
C TYR A 117 4.75 -20.00 -0.27
N VAL A 118 5.32 -20.40 0.88
CA VAL A 118 6.79 -20.51 1.03
C VAL A 118 7.27 -21.92 0.68
N LEU A 119 6.52 -22.95 1.04
CA LEU A 119 6.97 -24.35 0.98
C LEU A 119 6.11 -25.23 0.06
N GLY A 120 5.10 -24.66 -0.61
CA GLY A 120 4.19 -25.42 -1.47
C GLY A 120 3.31 -26.44 -0.73
N LYS A 121 3.18 -26.31 0.60
CA LYS A 121 2.39 -27.27 1.41
C LYS A 121 0.91 -27.20 1.05
N PRO A 122 0.18 -28.32 1.01
CA PRO A 122 -1.26 -28.30 0.79
C PRO A 122 -1.99 -27.62 1.95
N ILE A 123 -3.04 -26.87 1.63
CA ILE A 123 -3.94 -26.26 2.62
C ILE A 123 -4.97 -27.31 3.04
N THR A 124 -5.26 -27.38 4.34
CA THR A 124 -6.25 -28.33 4.86
C THR A 124 -7.67 -28.00 4.37
N PRO A 125 -8.56 -28.99 4.20
CA PRO A 125 -9.92 -28.74 3.72
C PRO A 125 -10.71 -27.73 4.56
N ASP A 126 -10.49 -27.72 5.88
CA ASP A 126 -11.20 -26.82 6.79
C ASP A 126 -10.80 -25.35 6.63
N VAL A 127 -9.51 -25.08 6.33
CA VAL A 127 -9.04 -23.72 6.00
C VAL A 127 -9.48 -23.35 4.58
N ALA A 128 -9.31 -24.25 3.61
CA ALA A 128 -9.63 -24.00 2.21
C ALA A 128 -11.10 -23.59 2.00
N GLN A 129 -12.05 -24.26 2.65
CA GLN A 129 -13.48 -23.93 2.56
C GLN A 129 -13.82 -22.56 3.19
N ASN A 130 -12.96 -22.05 4.06
CA ASN A 130 -13.14 -20.79 4.77
C ASN A 130 -12.37 -19.61 4.15
N LEU A 131 -11.68 -19.83 3.01
CA LEU A 131 -11.01 -18.77 2.28
C LEU A 131 -12.04 -17.81 1.65
N ASP A 132 -11.85 -16.53 1.94
CA ASP A 132 -12.64 -15.43 1.40
C ASP A 132 -11.80 -14.67 0.36
N ARG A 133 -12.34 -13.62 -0.25
CA ARG A 133 -11.61 -12.78 -1.21
C ARG A 133 -10.34 -12.17 -0.62
N ARG A 134 -10.36 -11.90 0.69
CA ARG A 134 -9.23 -11.43 1.48
C ARG A 134 -9.00 -12.45 2.58
N ASP A 135 -7.74 -12.81 2.82
CA ASP A 135 -7.33 -13.71 3.90
C ASP A 135 -6.79 -12.95 5.12
N VAL A 136 -6.47 -13.68 6.19
CA VAL A 136 -5.92 -13.10 7.42
C VAL A 136 -4.55 -12.43 7.21
N LEU A 137 -3.68 -12.98 6.37
CA LEU A 137 -2.36 -12.40 6.09
C LEU A 137 -2.49 -11.05 5.39
N ALA A 138 -3.36 -10.97 4.38
CA ALA A 138 -3.70 -9.75 3.69
C ALA A 138 -4.32 -8.71 4.64
N SER A 139 -5.11 -9.16 5.63
CA SER A 139 -5.70 -8.28 6.64
C SER A 139 -4.65 -7.68 7.57
N TYR A 140 -3.73 -8.50 8.09
CA TYR A 140 -2.65 -8.04 8.96
C TYR A 140 -1.67 -7.12 8.24
N ILE A 141 -1.28 -7.43 7.01
CA ILE A 141 -0.40 -6.54 6.25
C ILE A 141 -1.12 -5.22 5.90
N THR A 142 -2.44 -5.23 5.72
CA THR A 142 -3.21 -4.00 5.56
C THR A 142 -3.23 -3.16 6.84
N LEU A 143 -3.28 -3.78 8.03
CA LEU A 143 -3.16 -3.04 9.29
C LEU A 143 -1.80 -2.34 9.40
N LEU A 144 -0.72 -3.01 8.96
CA LEU A 144 0.60 -2.40 8.87
C LEU A 144 0.60 -1.21 7.91
N LEU A 145 -0.02 -1.34 6.72
CA LEU A 145 -0.19 -0.21 5.79
C LEU A 145 -0.98 0.93 6.43
N PHE A 146 -2.06 0.63 7.13
CA PHE A 146 -2.88 1.64 7.80
C PHE A 146 -2.06 2.42 8.84
N ALA A 147 -1.30 1.71 9.68
CA ALA A 147 -0.38 2.34 10.63
C ALA A 147 0.67 3.21 9.92
N ALA A 148 1.27 2.71 8.83
CA ALA A 148 2.23 3.46 8.02
C ALA A 148 1.63 4.75 7.46
N VAL A 149 0.44 4.67 6.85
CA VAL A 149 -0.28 5.81 6.28
C VAL A 149 -0.61 6.86 7.35
N VAL A 150 -1.08 6.43 8.52
CA VAL A 150 -1.37 7.35 9.64
C VAL A 150 -0.10 8.06 10.08
N LEU A 151 0.99 7.32 10.30
CA LEU A 151 2.27 7.89 10.72
C LEU A 151 2.79 8.89 9.68
N ILE A 152 2.91 8.50 8.41
CA ILE A 152 3.40 9.35 7.31
C ILE A 152 2.52 10.60 7.14
N SER A 153 1.20 10.43 7.12
CA SER A 153 0.28 11.55 6.83
C SER A 153 0.25 12.55 7.97
N PHE A 154 0.12 12.08 9.21
CA PHE A 154 0.06 12.96 10.37
C PHE A 154 1.39 13.73 10.55
N SER A 155 2.51 13.00 10.55
CA SER A 155 3.83 13.62 10.69
C SER A 155 4.19 14.50 9.49
N GLY A 156 3.86 14.09 8.26
CA GLY A 156 4.19 14.83 7.05
C GLY A 156 3.47 16.18 7.00
N VAL A 157 2.18 16.20 7.33
CA VAL A 157 1.42 17.45 7.46
C VAL A 157 2.01 18.33 8.58
N ALA A 158 2.32 17.75 9.74
CA ALA A 158 2.92 18.49 10.85
C ALA A 158 4.27 19.11 10.48
N LEU A 159 5.13 18.39 9.74
CA LEU A 159 6.43 18.89 9.28
C LEU A 159 6.31 19.99 8.22
N VAL A 160 5.33 19.89 7.31
CA VAL A 160 5.06 20.93 6.31
C VAL A 160 4.62 22.22 7.00
N PHE A 161 3.77 22.13 8.01
CA PHE A 161 3.23 23.28 8.75
C PHE A 161 3.91 23.51 10.10
N LYS A 162 5.18 23.09 10.26
CA LYS A 162 5.86 23.16 11.56
C LYS A 162 5.94 24.57 12.14
N GLU A 163 6.15 25.59 11.31
CA GLU A 163 6.26 26.98 11.76
C GLU A 163 4.87 27.56 12.12
N PRO A 164 3.83 27.46 11.26
CA PRO A 164 2.48 27.89 11.65
C PRO A 164 1.90 27.14 12.86
N LEU A 165 2.28 25.89 13.06
CA LEU A 165 1.88 25.07 14.22
C LEU A 165 2.71 25.36 15.48
N GLY A 166 3.75 26.20 15.38
CA GLY A 166 4.62 26.54 16.51
C GLY A 166 5.35 25.33 17.10
N LEU A 167 5.71 24.33 16.27
CA LEU A 167 6.36 23.12 16.76
C LEU A 167 7.75 23.44 17.28
N SER A 168 8.05 23.01 18.52
CA SER A 168 9.40 23.09 19.05
C SER A 168 10.36 22.21 18.23
N PRO A 169 11.69 22.46 18.29
CA PRO A 169 12.66 21.60 17.63
C PRO A 169 12.55 20.13 18.03
N SER A 170 12.24 19.83 19.29
CA SER A 170 12.04 18.47 19.77
C SER A 170 10.77 17.82 19.19
N MET A 171 9.68 18.58 19.07
CA MET A 171 8.45 18.10 18.42
C MET A 171 8.68 17.85 16.92
N ALA A 172 9.38 18.76 16.23
CA ALA A 172 9.73 18.57 14.83
C ALA A 172 10.61 17.33 14.63
N GLY A 173 11.58 17.10 15.51
CA GLY A 173 12.40 15.88 15.52
C GLY A 173 11.57 14.60 15.73
N LEU A 174 10.60 14.62 16.67
CA LEU A 174 9.68 13.50 16.86
C LEU A 174 8.81 13.26 15.62
N MET A 175 8.27 14.32 15.00
CA MET A 175 7.48 14.17 13.77
C MET A 175 8.32 13.57 12.65
N LEU A 176 9.57 13.99 12.48
CA LEU A 176 10.49 13.38 11.52
C LEU A 176 10.70 11.89 11.80
N LEU A 177 10.99 11.50 13.05
CA LEU A 177 11.13 10.10 13.42
C LEU A 177 9.87 9.28 13.10
N LEU A 178 8.68 9.79 13.43
CA LEU A 178 7.42 9.11 13.11
C LEU A 178 7.21 8.98 11.60
N HIS A 179 7.60 9.99 10.83
CA HIS A 179 7.55 9.96 9.37
C HIS A 179 8.43 8.85 8.82
N ASP A 180 9.67 8.75 9.29
CA ASP A 180 10.65 7.76 8.86
C ASP A 180 10.24 6.33 9.26
N VAL A 181 9.71 6.15 10.47
CA VAL A 181 9.14 4.86 10.92
C VAL A 181 7.95 4.45 10.04
N GLY A 182 7.06 5.39 9.74
CA GLY A 182 5.94 5.17 8.83
C GLY A 182 6.41 4.79 7.43
N PHE A 183 7.46 5.46 6.92
CA PHE A 183 8.10 5.12 5.66
C PHE A 183 8.65 3.68 5.67
N MET A 184 9.38 3.26 6.72
CA MET A 184 9.86 1.89 6.86
C MET A 184 8.73 0.85 6.89
N PHE A 185 7.65 1.11 7.62
CA PHE A 185 6.47 0.22 7.62
C PHE A 185 5.84 0.10 6.24
N SER A 186 5.80 1.19 5.46
CA SER A 186 5.29 1.16 4.10
C SER A 186 6.16 0.29 3.18
N LEU A 187 7.48 0.29 3.34
CA LEU A 187 8.40 -0.57 2.57
C LEU A 187 8.21 -2.05 2.94
N ILE A 188 8.03 -2.36 4.22
CA ILE A 188 7.72 -3.73 4.69
C ILE A 188 6.39 -4.20 4.09
N PHE A 189 5.37 -3.34 4.12
CA PHE A 189 4.09 -3.63 3.47
C PHE A 189 4.27 -3.92 1.98
N VAL A 190 4.98 -3.07 1.23
CA VAL A 190 5.18 -3.26 -0.22
C VAL A 190 5.91 -4.57 -0.50
N ALA A 191 6.96 -4.89 0.24
CA ALA A 191 7.68 -6.15 0.07
C ALA A 191 6.77 -7.37 0.29
N GLY A 192 6.01 -7.40 1.39
CA GLY A 192 5.09 -8.51 1.67
C GLY A 192 3.90 -8.55 0.70
N HIS A 193 3.40 -7.39 0.26
CA HIS A 193 2.32 -7.29 -0.72
C HIS A 193 2.78 -7.84 -2.07
N LEU A 194 3.95 -7.41 -2.56
CA LEU A 194 4.54 -7.90 -3.81
C LEU A 194 4.79 -9.40 -3.75
N PHE A 195 5.38 -9.89 -2.67
CA PHE A 195 5.57 -11.32 -2.45
C PHE A 195 4.25 -12.10 -2.59
N ALA A 196 3.18 -11.65 -1.94
CA ALA A 196 1.89 -12.33 -1.98
C ALA A 196 1.23 -12.27 -3.36
N VAL A 197 1.20 -11.09 -4.01
CA VAL A 197 0.47 -10.93 -5.29
C VAL A 197 1.21 -11.48 -6.50
N THR A 198 2.54 -11.60 -6.43
CA THR A 198 3.36 -12.20 -7.51
C THR A 198 3.45 -13.72 -7.42
N HIS A 199 2.99 -14.32 -6.33
CA HIS A 199 2.92 -15.77 -6.20
C HIS A 199 2.06 -16.38 -7.34
N PRO A 200 2.49 -17.45 -8.03
CA PRO A 200 1.81 -17.97 -9.22
C PRO A 200 0.33 -18.30 -9.04
N VAL A 201 -0.05 -18.79 -7.85
CA VAL A 201 -1.45 -19.07 -7.48
C VAL A 201 -2.33 -17.82 -7.58
N ASN A 202 -1.78 -16.64 -7.28
CA ASN A 202 -2.49 -15.37 -7.28
C ASN A 202 -2.45 -14.63 -8.63
N ARG A 203 -1.86 -15.22 -9.67
CA ARG A 203 -1.80 -14.62 -11.01
C ARG A 203 -3.17 -14.18 -11.56
N PRO A 204 -4.28 -14.94 -11.37
CA PRO A 204 -5.60 -14.47 -11.79
C PRO A 204 -6.07 -13.21 -11.05
N LEU A 205 -5.71 -13.04 -9.77
CA LEU A 205 -6.00 -11.82 -9.00
C LEU A 205 -5.19 -10.63 -9.51
N LEU A 206 -3.90 -10.86 -9.79
CA LEU A 206 -3.02 -9.84 -10.35
C LEU A 206 -3.56 -9.36 -11.71
N ASN A 207 -3.91 -10.28 -12.60
CA ASN A 207 -4.49 -9.95 -13.89
C ASN A 207 -5.81 -9.17 -13.71
N ALA A 208 -6.71 -9.62 -12.84
CA ALA A 208 -7.96 -8.92 -12.59
C ALA A 208 -7.75 -7.48 -12.06
N MET A 209 -6.71 -7.24 -11.26
CA MET A 209 -6.41 -5.89 -10.76
C MET A 209 -6.02 -4.91 -11.87
N PHE A 210 -5.30 -5.39 -12.89
CA PHE A 210 -4.75 -4.55 -13.97
C PHE A 210 -5.54 -4.62 -15.28
N ASP A 211 -6.48 -5.56 -15.41
CA ASP A 211 -7.30 -5.75 -16.61
C ASP A 211 -8.80 -5.51 -16.31
N ASP A 212 -9.67 -6.50 -16.50
CA ASP A 212 -11.13 -6.34 -16.53
C ASP A 212 -11.83 -6.54 -15.18
N GLY A 213 -11.09 -6.87 -14.12
CA GLY A 213 -11.62 -6.99 -12.75
C GLY A 213 -12.31 -8.33 -12.49
N LYS A 214 -12.27 -9.24 -13.47
CA LYS A 214 -13.01 -10.49 -13.46
C LYS A 214 -12.09 -11.70 -13.38
N ILE A 215 -12.58 -12.77 -12.77
CA ILE A 215 -11.89 -14.06 -12.66
C ILE A 215 -12.84 -15.19 -13.04
N ASP A 216 -12.29 -16.25 -13.63
CA ASP A 216 -13.02 -17.48 -13.94
C ASP A 216 -13.64 -18.11 -12.69
N LEU A 217 -14.93 -18.44 -12.77
CA LEU A 217 -15.67 -19.05 -11.67
C LEU A 217 -15.03 -20.36 -11.16
N THR A 218 -14.43 -21.15 -12.04
CA THR A 218 -13.73 -22.40 -11.66
C THR A 218 -12.58 -22.13 -10.70
N TRP A 219 -11.78 -21.09 -10.94
CA TRP A 219 -10.71 -20.68 -10.06
C TRP A 219 -11.26 -20.16 -8.73
N LEU A 220 -12.33 -19.34 -8.77
CA LEU A 220 -12.98 -18.80 -7.58
C LEU A 220 -13.57 -19.89 -6.67
N LYS A 221 -14.13 -20.96 -7.24
CA LYS A 221 -14.66 -22.10 -6.47
C LYS A 221 -13.58 -22.79 -5.65
N HIS A 222 -12.35 -22.81 -6.15
CA HIS A 222 -11.23 -23.46 -5.46
C HIS A 222 -10.54 -22.53 -4.44
N HIS A 223 -10.42 -21.24 -4.74
CA HIS A 223 -9.59 -20.32 -3.96
C HIS A 223 -10.38 -19.34 -3.09
N MET A 224 -11.67 -19.13 -3.37
CA MET A 224 -12.54 -18.17 -2.67
C MET A 224 -13.96 -18.72 -2.41
N PRO A 225 -14.12 -19.97 -1.92
CA PRO A 225 -15.43 -20.59 -1.75
C PRO A 225 -16.36 -19.81 -0.82
N ARG A 226 -15.83 -19.25 0.28
CA ARG A 226 -16.63 -18.46 1.22
C ARG A 226 -17.13 -17.16 0.60
N TYR A 227 -16.33 -16.52 -0.24
CA TYR A 227 -16.72 -15.32 -0.97
C TYR A 227 -17.91 -15.59 -1.90
N LEU A 228 -17.86 -16.69 -2.66
CA LEU A 228 -18.94 -17.10 -3.57
C LEU A 228 -20.22 -17.44 -2.80
N ALA A 229 -20.10 -18.21 -1.71
CA ALA A 229 -21.23 -18.58 -0.88
C ALA A 229 -21.97 -17.36 -0.32
N ARG A 230 -21.24 -16.33 0.14
CA ARG A 230 -21.83 -15.05 0.61
C ARG A 230 -22.62 -14.30 -0.47
N ARG A 231 -22.31 -14.54 -1.74
CA ARG A 231 -22.96 -13.90 -2.90
C ARG A 231 -24.04 -14.77 -3.53
N GLY A 232 -24.35 -15.93 -2.94
CA GLY A 232 -25.36 -16.85 -3.47
C GLY A 232 -24.93 -17.54 -4.77
N VAL A 233 -23.62 -17.54 -5.09
CA VAL A 233 -23.07 -18.20 -6.27
C VAL A 233 -22.63 -19.60 -5.88
N LYS A 234 -23.23 -20.63 -6.49
CA LYS A 234 -22.91 -22.06 -6.26
C LYS A 234 -21.88 -22.57 -7.26
#